data_AF-A0A1Q4D3N8-F1
#
_entry.id   AF-A0A1Q4D3N8-F1
#
_cell.length_a   1.000
_cell.length_b   1.000
_cell.length_c   1.000
_cell.angle_alpha   90.00
_cell.angle_beta   90.00
_cell.angle_gamma   90.00
#
_symmetry.space_group_name_H-M   'P 1'
#
loop_
_entity.id
_entity.type
_entity.pdbx_description
1 polymer ?
#
loop_
_entity_poly.entity_id
_entity_poly.type
_entity_poly.pdbx_seq_one_letter_code
_entity_poly.pdbx_strand_id
1 'polypeptide(L)'
;MTREYGEIIPRLRAALRLDAAPAADHEVRRPGQAGLSVDYQVMVDLMNGRLVGVEALARLHDQWGRAVPPVDFIPVAERTGMIGPLGRHVLETACTDLAGWHARHPTGRHLGVSVNLSAHQADLSDVAAEVRETLRRTGLAAGSLTLELTETAMLDAGHAAVRALHELREHGVKIALEISVRDTRACVISPDCR
;
A
#
# COMPACT_ATOMS: atom_id res chain seq x y z
N MET A 1 11.07 24.70 11.16
CA MET A 1 10.04 23.66 10.93
C MET A 1 9.22 23.87 9.64
N THR A 2 9.16 25.06 9.01
CA THR A 2 8.29 25.32 7.83
C THR A 2 8.95 25.22 6.45
N ARG A 3 10.29 25.22 6.36
CA ARG A 3 10.99 25.26 5.06
C ARG A 3 11.01 23.90 4.34
N GLU A 4 11.14 22.82 5.10
CA GLU A 4 11.26 21.44 4.60
C GLU A 4 9.91 20.88 4.12
N TYR A 5 8.82 21.19 4.83
CA TYR A 5 7.45 20.84 4.42
C TYR A 5 6.98 21.58 3.15
N GLY A 6 7.48 22.80 2.94
CA GLY A 6 7.15 23.60 1.76
C GLY A 6 7.56 22.94 0.44
N GLU A 7 8.57 22.07 0.46
CA GLU A 7 9.03 21.36 -0.74
C GLU A 7 8.35 20.00 -0.95
N ILE A 8 7.89 19.33 0.11
CA ILE A 8 7.27 17.99 0.02
C ILE A 8 5.84 18.06 -0.52
N ILE A 9 5.03 19.05 -0.08
CA ILE A 9 3.63 19.18 -0.52
C ILE A 9 3.52 19.37 -2.06
N PRO A 10 4.30 20.25 -2.71
CA PRO A 10 4.29 20.35 -4.17
C PRO A 10 4.70 19.05 -4.87
N ARG A 11 5.63 18.27 -4.29
CA ARG A 11 6.08 16.98 -4.85
C ARG A 11 4.97 15.93 -4.79
N LEU A 12 4.32 15.77 -3.65
CA LEU A 12 3.15 14.88 -3.50
C LEU A 12 2.04 15.29 -4.47
N ARG A 13 1.76 16.59 -4.61
CA ARG A 13 0.73 17.08 -5.54
C ARG A 13 1.09 16.83 -7.00
N ALA A 14 2.36 16.96 -7.37
CA ALA A 14 2.83 16.69 -8.72
C ALA A 14 2.80 15.19 -9.04
N ALA A 15 3.17 14.33 -8.08
CA ALA A 15 3.15 12.88 -8.27
C ALA A 15 1.73 12.30 -8.31
N LEU A 16 0.79 12.87 -7.55
CA LEU A 16 -0.61 12.43 -7.50
C LEU A 16 -1.51 13.07 -8.58
N ARG A 17 -0.95 13.84 -9.51
CA ARG A 17 -1.68 14.59 -10.55
C ARG A 17 -2.09 13.74 -11.76
N LEU A 18 -2.63 12.54 -11.53
CA LEU A 18 -3.09 11.65 -12.59
C LEU A 18 -4.48 11.06 -12.28
N ASP A 19 -5.51 11.71 -12.80
CA ASP A 19 -6.76 11.08 -13.24
C ASP A 19 -6.52 10.28 -14.55
N ALA A 20 -5.47 9.46 -14.63
CA ALA A 20 -5.16 8.73 -15.86
C ALA A 20 -4.92 7.24 -15.58
N ALA A 21 -5.68 6.43 -16.32
CA ALA A 21 -5.72 4.98 -16.47
C ALA A 21 -4.48 4.17 -16.01
N PRO A 22 -4.68 2.91 -15.56
CA PRO A 22 -3.58 2.03 -15.19
C PRO A 22 -2.71 1.76 -16.43
N ALA A 23 -1.49 2.30 -16.42
CA ALA A 23 -0.49 1.99 -17.43
C ALA A 23 0.31 0.79 -16.96
N ALA A 24 0.32 -0.25 -17.79
CA ALA A 24 1.24 -1.37 -17.67
C ALA A 24 2.68 -0.87 -17.78
N ASP A 25 3.53 -1.43 -16.92
CA ASP A 25 4.98 -1.26 -16.82
C ASP A 25 5.44 0.12 -16.30
N HIS A 26 5.97 0.10 -15.07
CA HIS A 26 6.89 1.06 -14.45
C HIS A 26 6.76 2.50 -14.96
N GLU A 27 6.01 3.32 -14.23
CA GLU A 27 5.81 4.76 -14.46
C GLU A 27 7.03 5.42 -15.13
N VAL A 28 6.91 5.67 -16.45
CA VAL A 28 7.97 6.33 -17.23
C VAL A 28 8.06 7.77 -16.77
N ARG A 29 9.04 8.03 -15.89
CA ARG A 29 9.38 9.36 -15.35
C ARG A 29 9.55 10.40 -16.46
N ARG A 30 8.74 11.46 -16.42
CA ARG A 30 8.97 12.66 -17.23
C ARG A 30 10.07 13.51 -16.57
N PRO A 31 11.14 13.92 -17.28
CA PRO A 31 12.16 14.81 -16.72
C PRO A 31 11.54 16.13 -16.22
N GLY A 32 11.86 16.54 -14.98
CA GLY A 32 11.38 17.81 -14.40
C GLY A 32 10.09 17.73 -13.59
N GLN A 33 9.56 16.54 -13.27
CA GLN A 33 8.41 16.36 -12.39
C GLN A 33 8.73 15.39 -11.25
N ALA A 34 8.15 15.63 -10.06
CA ALA A 34 8.16 14.64 -8.98
C ALA A 34 7.29 13.44 -9.38
N GLY A 35 7.68 12.24 -8.97
CA GLY A 35 6.99 10.98 -9.33
C GLY A 35 6.80 10.07 -8.13
N LEU A 36 5.78 9.22 -8.18
CA LEU A 36 5.44 8.25 -7.15
C LEU A 36 5.42 6.87 -7.79
N SER A 37 6.42 6.05 -7.45
CA SER A 37 6.48 4.66 -7.88
C SER A 37 6.21 3.71 -6.72
N VAL A 38 5.94 2.45 -7.06
CA VAL A 38 5.80 1.34 -6.09
C VAL A 38 6.95 0.36 -6.33
N ASP A 39 7.75 0.15 -5.30
CA ASP A 39 8.75 -0.93 -5.28
C ASP A 39 8.20 -2.14 -4.54
N TYR A 40 8.77 -3.32 -4.82
CA TYR A 40 8.36 -4.57 -4.20
C TYR A 40 9.50 -5.20 -3.41
N GLN A 41 9.26 -5.42 -2.12
CA GLN A 41 10.14 -6.21 -1.27
C GLN A 41 9.65 -7.66 -1.21
N VAL A 42 10.54 -8.62 -1.49
CA VAL A 42 10.20 -10.04 -1.52
C VAL A 42 9.97 -10.59 -0.11
N MET A 43 8.88 -11.35 0.05
CA MET A 43 8.58 -12.14 1.25
C MET A 43 8.74 -13.63 0.98
N VAL A 44 9.50 -14.32 1.84
CA VAL A 44 9.74 -15.77 1.77
C VAL A 44 9.29 -16.47 3.04
N ASP A 45 8.75 -17.68 2.90
CA ASP A 45 8.52 -18.61 3.99
C ASP A 45 9.88 -19.10 4.53
N LEU A 46 10.11 -18.90 5.83
CA LEU A 46 11.39 -19.23 6.47
C LEU A 46 11.62 -20.75 6.66
N MET A 47 10.56 -21.55 6.66
CA MET A 47 10.66 -23.00 6.87
C MET A 47 11.06 -23.73 5.59
N ASN A 48 10.58 -23.27 4.43
CA ASN A 48 10.80 -23.94 3.15
C ASN A 48 11.46 -23.06 2.08
N GLY A 49 11.75 -21.79 2.38
CA GLY A 49 12.42 -20.84 1.48
C GLY A 49 11.57 -20.40 0.28
N ARG A 50 10.28 -20.72 0.25
CA ARG A 50 9.41 -20.42 -0.90
C ARG A 50 8.99 -18.96 -0.88
N LEU A 51 8.94 -18.37 -2.07
CA LEU A 51 8.32 -17.06 -2.28
C LEU A 51 6.83 -17.15 -1.91
N VAL A 52 6.38 -16.29 -0.99
CA VAL A 52 4.99 -16.25 -0.54
C VAL A 52 4.28 -14.96 -0.95
N GLY A 53 5.04 -13.93 -1.28
CA GLY A 53 4.46 -12.67 -1.74
C GLY A 53 5.48 -11.55 -1.81
N VAL A 54 4.96 -10.34 -1.93
CA VAL A 54 5.75 -9.12 -1.91
C VAL A 54 5.06 -8.04 -1.08
N GLU A 55 5.83 -7.13 -0.51
CA GLU A 55 5.33 -5.92 0.11
C GLU A 55 5.48 -4.75 -0.86
N ALA A 56 4.39 -4.01 -1.08
CA ALA A 56 4.36 -2.82 -1.91
C ALA A 56 4.78 -1.59 -1.10
N LEU A 57 5.86 -0.94 -1.54
CA LEU A 57 6.48 0.17 -0.84
C LEU A 57 6.44 1.43 -1.69
N ALA A 58 5.82 2.49 -1.16
CA ALA A 58 5.78 3.79 -1.81
C ALA A 58 7.18 4.39 -1.96
N ARG A 59 7.47 4.94 -3.14
CA ARG A 59 8.72 5.63 -3.46
C ARG A 59 8.44 6.98 -4.06
N LEU A 60 8.73 8.03 -3.29
CA LEU A 60 8.63 9.40 -3.77
C LEU A 60 9.99 9.86 -4.30
N HIS A 61 9.98 10.49 -5.47
CA HIS A 61 11.16 11.13 -6.04
C HIS A 61 10.90 12.60 -6.30
N ASP A 62 11.92 13.44 -6.11
CA ASP A 62 11.84 14.84 -6.50
C ASP A 62 11.98 15.05 -8.02
N GLN A 63 11.81 16.28 -8.47
CA GLN A 63 11.87 16.66 -9.89
C GLN A 63 13.24 16.41 -10.56
N TRP A 64 14.29 16.21 -9.77
CA TRP A 64 15.64 15.87 -10.23
C TRP A 64 15.88 14.35 -10.16
N GLY A 65 14.90 13.58 -9.73
CA GLY A 65 14.97 12.12 -9.61
C GLY A 65 15.64 11.63 -8.33
N ARG A 66 15.83 12.48 -7.32
CA ARG A 66 16.39 12.06 -6.03
C ARG A 66 15.30 11.46 -5.17
N ALA A 67 15.59 10.34 -4.51
CA ALA A 67 14.67 9.67 -3.61
C ALA A 67 14.36 10.57 -2.40
N VAL A 68 13.09 10.64 -2.04
CA VAL A 68 12.59 11.25 -0.81
C VAL A 68 12.19 10.12 0.14
N PRO A 69 12.87 9.98 1.30
CA PRO A 69 12.59 8.91 2.25
C PRO A 69 11.13 8.88 2.74
N PRO A 70 10.52 7.69 2.94
CA PRO A 70 9.18 7.57 3.52
C PRO A 70 9.01 8.30 4.86
N VAL A 71 10.03 8.27 5.71
CA VAL A 71 10.05 8.97 7.00
C VAL A 71 9.87 10.49 6.86
N ASP A 72 10.21 11.05 5.70
CA ASP A 72 10.09 12.48 5.44
C ASP A 72 8.74 12.85 4.84
N PHE A 73 8.18 12.02 3.95
CA PHE A 73 6.95 12.36 3.23
C PHE A 73 5.65 11.77 3.80
N ILE A 74 5.69 10.62 4.48
CA ILE A 74 4.48 9.99 5.06
C ILE A 74 3.84 10.91 6.11
N PRO A 75 4.58 11.48 7.09
CA PRO A 75 3.97 12.37 8.08
C PRO A 75 3.37 13.64 7.45
N VAL A 76 3.92 14.10 6.32
CA VAL A 76 3.37 15.23 5.57
C VAL A 76 2.09 14.84 4.87
N ALA A 77 2.06 13.68 4.21
CA ALA A 77 0.88 13.16 3.55
C ALA A 77 -0.27 13.00 4.53
N GLU A 78 -0.01 12.49 5.73
CA GLU A 78 -0.99 12.34 6.81
C GLU A 78 -1.56 13.68 7.26
N ARG A 79 -0.70 14.63 7.65
CA ARG A 79 -1.15 15.96 8.13
C ARG A 79 -1.91 16.77 7.09
N THR A 80 -1.68 16.49 5.80
CA THR A 80 -2.31 17.21 4.68
C THR A 80 -3.49 16.46 4.06
N GLY A 81 -3.83 15.27 4.55
CA GLY A 81 -4.86 14.40 3.97
C GLY A 81 -4.47 13.77 2.64
N MET A 82 -3.24 13.98 2.14
CA MET A 82 -2.73 13.38 0.91
C MET A 82 -2.38 11.89 1.08
N ILE A 83 -2.39 11.38 2.32
CA ILE A 83 -2.17 9.96 2.60
C ILE A 83 -3.24 9.07 1.98
N GLY A 84 -4.49 9.54 1.89
CA GLY A 84 -5.58 8.79 1.23
C GLY A 84 -5.31 8.58 -0.26
N PRO A 85 -5.16 9.64 -1.06
CA PRO A 85 -4.81 9.52 -2.48
C PRO A 85 -3.51 8.73 -2.73
N LEU A 86 -2.49 8.89 -1.88
CA LEU A 86 -1.25 8.12 -1.98
C LEU A 86 -1.49 6.63 -1.75
N GLY A 87 -2.16 6.28 -0.65
CA GLY A 87 -2.47 4.89 -0.32
C GLY A 87 -3.33 4.23 -1.39
N ARG A 88 -4.32 4.96 -1.95
CA ARG A 88 -5.11 4.48 -3.08
C ARG A 88 -4.24 4.17 -4.30
N HIS A 89 -3.36 5.09 -4.69
CA HIS A 89 -2.46 4.84 -5.83
C HIS A 89 -1.57 3.60 -5.61
N VAL A 90 -1.02 3.44 -4.41
CA VAL A 90 -0.20 2.26 -4.08
C VAL A 90 -1.02 0.97 -4.14
N LEU A 91 -2.24 0.98 -3.56
CA LEU A 91 -3.15 -0.16 -3.55
C LEU A 91 -3.54 -0.59 -4.97
N GLU A 92 -3.90 0.37 -5.82
CA GLU A 92 -4.30 0.13 -7.20
C GLU A 92 -3.16 -0.46 -8.04
N THR A 93 -1.96 0.12 -7.93
CA THR A 93 -0.76 -0.36 -8.62
C THR A 93 -0.38 -1.76 -8.14
N ALA A 94 -0.33 -1.99 -6.82
CA ALA A 94 -0.04 -3.29 -6.23
C ALA A 94 -1.00 -4.40 -6.69
N CYS A 95 -2.30 -4.11 -6.69
CA CYS A 95 -3.30 -5.08 -7.11
C CYS A 95 -3.23 -5.37 -8.63
N THR A 96 -2.96 -4.33 -9.43
CA THR A 96 -2.82 -4.46 -10.89
C THR A 96 -1.60 -5.30 -11.26
N ASP A 97 -0.46 -5.02 -10.64
CA ASP A 97 0.79 -5.73 -10.89
C ASP A 97 0.68 -7.21 -10.49
N LEU A 98 0.14 -7.49 -9.29
CA LEU A 98 -0.03 -8.87 -8.85
C LEU A 98 -1.02 -9.65 -9.73
N ALA A 99 -2.14 -9.03 -10.14
CA ALA A 99 -3.08 -9.66 -11.07
C ALA A 99 -2.40 -9.95 -12.42
N GLY A 100 -1.57 -9.02 -12.92
CA GLY A 100 -0.75 -9.22 -14.10
C GLY A 100 0.24 -10.37 -13.95
N TRP A 101 0.90 -10.50 -12.80
CA TRP A 101 1.81 -11.61 -12.51
C TRP A 101 1.08 -12.95 -12.45
N HIS A 102 -0.08 -13.02 -11.80
CA HIS A 102 -0.93 -14.23 -11.76
C HIS A 102 -1.39 -14.66 -13.14
N ALA A 103 -1.71 -13.71 -14.01
CA ALA A 103 -2.12 -13.99 -15.39
C ALA A 103 -0.96 -14.56 -16.23
N ARG A 104 0.26 -14.03 -16.07
CA ARG A 104 1.46 -14.51 -16.77
C ARG A 104 2.01 -15.81 -16.20
N HIS A 105 1.78 -16.07 -14.92
CA HIS A 105 2.30 -17.24 -14.20
C HIS A 105 1.20 -17.94 -13.41
N PRO A 106 0.39 -18.82 -14.04
CA PRO A 106 -0.73 -19.49 -13.37
C PRO A 106 -0.35 -20.35 -12.16
N THR A 107 0.90 -20.85 -12.10
CA THR A 107 1.44 -21.58 -10.95
C THR A 107 1.81 -20.66 -9.77
N GLY A 108 1.91 -19.35 -10.01
CA GLY A 108 2.23 -18.30 -9.04
C GLY A 108 1.02 -17.70 -8.31
N ARG A 109 -0.19 -18.25 -8.47
CA ARG A 109 -1.42 -17.71 -7.82
C ARG A 109 -1.41 -17.77 -6.28
N HIS A 110 -0.45 -18.49 -5.70
CA HIS A 110 -0.22 -18.51 -4.26
C HIS A 110 0.45 -17.23 -3.74
N LEU A 111 1.03 -16.40 -4.63
CA LEU A 111 1.67 -15.15 -4.26
C LEU A 111 0.63 -14.11 -3.84
N GLY A 112 0.85 -13.51 -2.67
CA GLY A 112 0.10 -12.35 -2.20
C GLY A 112 0.88 -11.04 -2.35
N VAL A 113 0.18 -9.92 -2.14
CA VAL A 113 0.77 -8.59 -1.99
C VAL A 113 0.32 -7.98 -0.67
N SER A 114 1.27 -7.41 0.05
CA SER A 114 1.02 -6.59 1.24
C SER A 114 1.05 -5.11 0.88
N VAL A 115 0.09 -4.34 1.39
CA VAL A 115 0.00 -2.88 1.21
C VAL A 115 -0.17 -2.23 2.57
N ASN A 116 0.70 -1.27 2.88
CA ASN A 116 0.64 -0.46 4.08
C ASN A 116 -0.59 0.46 4.08
N LEU A 117 -1.33 0.46 5.20
CA LEU A 117 -2.50 1.30 5.44
C LEU A 117 -2.24 2.19 6.68
N SER A 118 -2.22 3.50 6.47
CA SER A 118 -2.12 4.48 7.55
C SER A 118 -3.43 4.56 8.34
N ALA A 119 -3.33 4.75 9.67
CA ALA A 119 -4.49 5.04 10.53
C ALA A 119 -5.28 6.25 10.02
N HIS A 120 -4.57 7.31 9.62
CA HIS A 120 -5.20 8.51 9.09
C HIS A 120 -5.98 8.23 7.81
N GLN A 121 -5.49 7.35 6.93
CA GLN A 121 -6.26 6.94 5.75
C GLN A 121 -7.51 6.15 6.15
N ALA A 122 -7.40 5.25 7.13
CA ALA A 122 -8.51 4.45 7.63
C ALA A 122 -9.64 5.31 8.25
N ASP A 123 -9.30 6.44 8.85
CA ASP A 123 -10.27 7.38 9.41
C ASP A 123 -10.81 8.41 8.39
N LEU A 124 -10.01 8.80 7.39
CA LEU A 124 -10.36 9.85 6.43
C LEU A 124 -11.17 9.36 5.22
N SER A 125 -11.21 8.05 4.97
CA SER A 125 -11.79 7.48 3.74
C SER A 125 -12.61 6.23 4.00
N ASP A 126 -13.52 5.90 3.07
CA ASP A 126 -14.19 4.60 3.05
C ASP A 126 -13.24 3.55 2.44
N VAL A 127 -12.26 3.14 3.24
CA VAL A 127 -11.22 2.17 2.83
C VAL A 127 -11.85 0.86 2.36
N ALA A 128 -12.97 0.45 2.97
CA ALA A 128 -13.65 -0.77 2.58
C ALA A 128 -14.20 -0.67 1.15
N ALA A 129 -14.85 0.44 0.80
CA ALA A 129 -15.31 0.69 -0.56
C ALA A 129 -14.15 0.79 -1.57
N GLU A 130 -13.07 1.48 -1.21
CA GLU A 130 -11.90 1.64 -2.09
C GLU A 130 -11.21 0.31 -2.40
N VAL A 131 -11.02 -0.54 -1.39
CA VAL A 131 -10.41 -1.87 -1.56
C VAL A 131 -11.31 -2.76 -2.39
N ARG A 132 -12.63 -2.79 -2.13
CA ARG A 132 -13.57 -3.58 -2.94
C ARG A 132 -13.55 -3.16 -4.40
N GLU A 133 -13.60 -1.86 -4.66
CA GLU A 133 -13.60 -1.34 -6.03
C GLU A 133 -12.27 -1.65 -6.74
N THR A 134 -11.15 -1.54 -6.04
CA THR A 134 -9.83 -1.89 -6.59
C THR A 134 -9.73 -3.37 -6.93
N LEU A 135 -10.14 -4.26 -6.03
CA LEU A 135 -10.16 -5.71 -6.28
C LEU A 135 -11.07 -6.05 -7.46
N ARG A 136 -12.25 -5.43 -7.54
CA ARG A 136 -13.19 -5.59 -8.66
C ARG A 136 -12.59 -5.15 -9.99
N ARG A 137 -11.92 -4.00 -10.03
CA ARG A 137 -11.33 -3.44 -11.27
C ARG A 137 -10.11 -4.21 -11.74
N THR A 138 -9.28 -4.67 -10.82
CA THR A 138 -8.04 -5.42 -11.14
C THR A 138 -8.28 -6.91 -11.37
N GLY A 139 -9.40 -7.45 -10.84
CA GLY A 139 -9.69 -8.88 -10.87
C GLY A 139 -8.83 -9.71 -9.91
N LEU A 140 -8.08 -9.07 -9.01
CA LEU A 140 -7.30 -9.75 -8.00
C LEU A 140 -8.24 -10.40 -6.97
N ALA A 141 -7.95 -11.65 -6.61
CA ALA A 141 -8.68 -12.34 -5.54
C ALA A 141 -8.40 -11.67 -4.19
N ALA A 142 -9.44 -11.43 -3.38
CA ALA A 142 -9.31 -10.76 -2.08
C ALA A 142 -8.27 -11.44 -1.17
N GLY A 143 -8.21 -12.78 -1.16
CA GLY A 143 -7.24 -13.56 -0.38
C GLY A 143 -5.77 -13.40 -0.78
N SER A 144 -5.51 -12.72 -1.90
CA SER A 144 -4.16 -12.36 -2.36
C SER A 144 -3.73 -10.97 -1.89
N LEU A 145 -4.62 -10.16 -1.31
CA LEU A 145 -4.29 -8.86 -0.73
C LEU A 145 -4.18 -8.97 0.79
N THR A 146 -3.12 -8.39 1.34
CA THR A 146 -2.93 -8.14 2.76
C THR A 146 -2.84 -6.64 3.01
N LEU A 147 -3.64 -6.11 3.92
CA LEU A 147 -3.51 -4.75 4.42
C LEU A 147 -2.70 -4.79 5.72
N GLU A 148 -1.63 -4.01 5.76
CA GLU A 148 -0.72 -3.92 6.90
C GLU A 148 -0.93 -2.61 7.64
N LEU A 149 -1.14 -2.70 8.94
CA LEU A 149 -1.25 -1.54 9.83
C LEU A 149 -0.27 -1.69 10.97
N THR A 150 0.34 -0.60 11.42
CA THR A 150 1.11 -0.68 12.66
C THR A 150 0.20 -0.96 13.86
N GLU A 151 0.73 -1.59 14.90
CA GLU A 151 -0.02 -1.81 16.14
C GLU A 151 -0.59 -0.50 16.71
N THR A 152 0.22 0.56 16.73
CA THR A 152 -0.21 1.89 17.16
C THR A 152 -1.34 2.44 16.27
N ALA A 153 -1.22 2.29 14.95
CA ALA A 153 -2.27 2.71 14.02
C ALA A 153 -3.59 2.00 14.29
N MET A 154 -3.56 0.71 14.66
CA MET A 154 -4.76 -0.04 14.99
C MET A 154 -5.38 0.39 16.33
N LEU A 155 -4.56 0.73 17.33
CA LEU A 155 -5.04 1.22 18.62
C LEU A 155 -5.65 2.62 18.53
N ASP A 156 -5.11 3.45 17.63
CA ASP A 156 -5.60 4.82 17.40
C ASP A 156 -6.79 4.88 16.43
N ALA A 157 -7.05 3.80 15.68
CA ALA A 157 -8.11 3.74 14.69
C ALA A 157 -9.51 3.90 15.32
N GLY A 158 -10.34 4.75 14.71
CA GLY A 158 -11.72 4.94 15.17
C GLY A 158 -12.60 3.69 14.98
N HIS A 159 -13.73 3.64 15.68
CA HIS A 159 -14.72 2.56 15.53
C HIS A 159 -15.16 2.32 14.09
N ALA A 160 -15.18 3.36 13.25
CA ALA A 160 -15.51 3.24 11.83
C ALA A 160 -14.42 2.48 11.05
N ALA A 161 -13.15 2.81 11.26
CA ALA A 161 -12.02 2.13 10.66
C ALA A 161 -11.95 0.65 11.07
N VAL A 162 -12.14 0.35 12.36
CA VAL A 162 -12.21 -1.04 12.85
C VAL A 162 -13.29 -1.85 12.14
N ARG A 163 -14.49 -1.28 11.97
CA ARG A 163 -15.59 -1.93 11.24
C ARG A 163 -15.26 -2.17 9.77
N ALA A 164 -14.64 -1.19 9.10
CA ALA A 164 -14.22 -1.32 7.71
C ALA A 164 -13.18 -2.46 7.54
N LEU A 165 -12.21 -2.56 8.45
CA LEU A 165 -11.22 -3.65 8.44
C LEU A 165 -11.88 -5.02 8.69
N HIS A 166 -12.86 -5.08 9.58
CA HIS A 166 -13.62 -6.31 9.83
C HIS A 166 -14.42 -6.74 8.59
N GLU A 167 -15.11 -5.81 7.94
CA GLU A 167 -15.86 -6.06 6.71
C GLU A 167 -14.93 -6.58 5.59
N LEU A 168 -13.76 -5.96 5.42
CA LEU A 168 -12.77 -6.42 4.45
C LEU A 168 -12.27 -7.84 4.75
N ARG A 169 -12.06 -8.16 6.03
CA ARG A 169 -11.69 -9.51 6.46
C ARG A 169 -12.78 -10.53 6.14
N GLU A 170 -14.06 -10.20 6.35
CA GLU A 170 -15.19 -11.07 5.99
C GLU A 170 -15.27 -11.32 4.47
N HIS A 171 -14.78 -10.37 3.66
CA HIS A 171 -14.65 -10.52 2.21
C HIS A 171 -13.34 -11.20 1.75
N GLY A 172 -12.55 -11.72 2.69
CA GLY A 172 -11.36 -12.52 2.40
C GLY A 172 -10.07 -11.73 2.23
N VAL A 173 -10.07 -10.41 2.45
CA VAL A 173 -8.83 -9.62 2.54
C VAL A 173 -8.11 -9.98 3.82
N LYS A 174 -6.79 -10.16 3.76
CA LYS A 174 -5.99 -10.42 4.95
C LYS A 174 -5.67 -9.09 5.65
N ILE A 175 -5.72 -9.07 6.97
CA ILE A 175 -5.29 -7.92 7.77
C ILE A 175 -4.11 -8.40 8.62
N ALA A 176 -3.00 -7.68 8.55
CA ALA A 176 -1.80 -7.97 9.34
C ALA A 176 -1.41 -6.74 10.17
N LEU A 177 -0.89 -7.02 11.36
CA LEU A 177 -0.34 -6.00 12.24
C LEU A 177 1.19 -6.02 12.11
N GLU A 178 1.76 -4.87 11.75
CA GLU A 178 3.18 -4.63 11.80
C GLU A 178 3.55 -4.15 13.22
N ILE A 179 4.32 -4.96 13.94
CA ILE A 179 4.97 -4.52 15.17
C ILE A 179 6.33 -3.94 14.78
N SER A 180 6.57 -2.67 15.14
CA SER A 180 7.85 -2.02 14.87
C SER A 180 8.93 -2.63 15.75
N VAL A 181 9.48 -3.76 15.32
CA VAL A 181 10.74 -4.31 15.80
C VAL A 181 11.65 -4.29 14.59
N ARG A 182 12.69 -3.45 14.65
CA ARG A 182 13.79 -3.51 13.69
C ARG A 182 14.25 -4.96 13.63
N ASP A 183 14.17 -5.54 12.43
CA ASP A 183 14.41 -6.95 12.12
C ASP A 183 13.35 -7.95 12.64
N THR A 184 12.81 -8.70 11.67
CA THR A 184 12.02 -9.94 11.76
C THR A 184 10.49 -9.86 11.96
N ARG A 185 9.78 -10.13 10.84
CA ARG A 185 8.49 -10.85 10.66
C ARG A 185 7.19 -10.03 10.66
N ALA A 186 6.34 -10.35 9.69
CA ALA A 186 4.88 -10.28 9.80
C ALA A 186 4.34 -11.64 10.25
N CYS A 187 3.56 -11.65 11.34
CA CYS A 187 2.67 -12.76 11.69
C CYS A 187 1.38 -12.56 10.90
N VAL A 188 1.11 -13.42 9.90
CA VAL A 188 -0.19 -13.42 9.23
C VAL A 188 -1.19 -14.02 10.20
N ILE A 189 -2.12 -13.22 10.70
CA ILE A 189 -3.24 -13.73 11.50
C ILE A 189 -4.13 -14.56 10.55
N SER A 190 -4.01 -15.88 10.66
CA SER A 190 -4.84 -16.83 9.93
C SER A 190 -6.32 -16.67 10.31
N PRO A 191 -7.28 -16.94 9.41
CA PRO A 191 -8.70 -17.06 9.77
C PRO A 191 -9.00 -18.12 10.83
N ASP A 192 -8.05 -19.03 11.13
CA ASP A 192 -8.21 -20.12 12.11
C ASP A 192 -7.75 -19.79 13.54
N CYS A 193 -7.41 -18.53 13.86
CA CYS A 193 -7.08 -18.14 15.24
C CYS A 193 -8.37 -18.08 16.09
N ARG A 194 -8.61 -19.14 16.87
CA ARG A 194 -9.58 -19.17 17.99
C ARG A 194 -9.00 -18.51 19.24
#